data_AF-A0A850LTC1-F1
#
_entry.id   AF-A0A850LTC1-F1
#
_cell.length_a   1.000
_cell.length_b   1.000
_cell.length_c   1.000
_cell.angle_alpha   90.00
_cell.angle_beta   90.00
_cell.angle_gamma   90.00
#
_symmetry.space_group_name_H-M   'P 1'
#
loop_
_entity.id
_entity.type
_entity.pdbx_description
1 polymer ?
#
loop_
_entity_poly.entity_id
_entity_poly.type
_entity_poly.pdbx_seq_one_letter_code
_entity_poly.pdbx_strand_id
1 'polypeptide(L)'
;MGKKKKDQKSALEAERKKVLDEAKLAEDEFRLLDAARFYKLASNLSKDIGDLELARELINKANELKNRESRIRNKVKIEKQRLKAAKNIGKLEIQINKALEIAEVAISENRWVDASKFYNLAAKYAQEMDENERSKAFKKKAIDLAQRGK
;
A
#
# COMPACT_ATOMS: atom_id res chain seq x y z
N MET A 1 -47.66 11.22 -30.49
CA MET A 1 -46.24 10.80 -30.60
C MET A 1 -46.16 9.52 -31.40
N GLY A 2 -45.33 9.47 -32.45
CA GLY A 2 -45.30 8.36 -33.42
C GLY A 2 -44.58 7.11 -32.92
N LYS A 3 -45.08 5.94 -33.32
CA LYS A 3 -44.62 4.56 -33.00
C LYS A 3 -43.08 4.42 -32.89
N LYS A 4 -42.33 5.00 -33.83
CA LYS A 4 -40.85 5.00 -33.85
C LYS A 4 -40.19 5.53 -32.57
N LYS A 5 -40.72 6.59 -31.94
CA LYS A 5 -40.13 7.15 -30.69
C LYS A 5 -40.36 6.21 -29.50
N LYS A 6 -41.47 5.46 -29.50
CA LYS A 6 -41.79 4.48 -28.45
C LYS A 6 -40.87 3.27 -28.56
N ASP A 7 -40.63 2.79 -29.79
CA ASP A 7 -39.75 1.66 -30.06
C ASP A 7 -38.30 1.98 -29.66
N GLN A 8 -37.81 3.19 -29.99
CA GLN A 8 -36.48 3.65 -29.59
C GLN A 8 -36.32 3.72 -28.06
N LYS A 9 -37.32 4.26 -27.34
CA LYS A 9 -37.29 4.33 -25.87
C LYS A 9 -37.21 2.92 -25.25
N SER A 10 -38.00 1.98 -25.75
CA SER A 10 -38.01 0.60 -25.25
C SER A 10 -36.67 -0.13 -25.48
N ALA A 11 -35.99 0.15 -26.59
CA ALA A 11 -34.66 -0.40 -26.87
C ALA A 11 -33.61 0.13 -25.88
N LEU A 12 -33.63 1.44 -25.61
CA LEU A 12 -32.73 2.06 -24.62
C LEU A 12 -32.99 1.54 -23.20
N GLU A 13 -34.25 1.30 -22.83
CA GLU A 13 -34.60 0.70 -21.54
C GLU A 13 -34.05 -0.72 -21.40
N ALA A 14 -34.14 -1.55 -22.45
CA ALA A 14 -33.57 -2.89 -22.48
C ALA A 14 -32.04 -2.89 -22.42
N GLU A 15 -31.40 -1.97 -23.14
CA GLU A 15 -29.94 -1.77 -23.09
C GLU A 15 -29.48 -1.32 -21.71
N ARG A 16 -30.15 -0.32 -21.12
CA ARG A 16 -29.87 0.15 -19.75
C ARG A 16 -29.93 -1.00 -18.75
N LYS A 17 -30.92 -1.88 -18.87
CA LYS A 17 -31.05 -3.06 -17.99
C LYS A 17 -29.83 -3.97 -18.10
N LYS A 18 -29.40 -4.32 -19.33
CA LYS A 18 -28.20 -5.15 -19.55
C LYS A 18 -26.95 -4.53 -18.94
N VAL A 19 -26.74 -3.23 -19.17
CA VAL A 19 -25.59 -2.50 -18.62
C VAL A 19 -25.63 -2.45 -17.08
N LEU A 20 -26.81 -2.35 -16.47
CA LEU A 20 -26.94 -2.41 -15.01
C LEU A 20 -26.63 -3.80 -14.45
N ASP A 21 -27.02 -4.86 -15.15
CA ASP A 21 -26.69 -6.22 -14.76
C ASP A 21 -25.17 -6.46 -14.85
N GLU A 22 -24.50 -5.94 -15.89
CA GLU A 22 -23.03 -5.94 -15.99
C GLU A 22 -22.36 -5.11 -14.89
N ALA A 23 -22.94 -3.95 -14.53
CA ALA A 23 -22.43 -3.12 -13.45
C ALA A 23 -22.46 -3.84 -12.10
N LYS A 24 -23.56 -4.53 -11.80
CA LYS A 24 -23.72 -5.31 -10.56
C LYS A 24 -22.78 -6.50 -10.52
N LEU A 25 -22.68 -7.25 -11.62
CA LEU A 25 -21.74 -8.38 -11.69
C LEU A 25 -20.29 -7.92 -11.48
N ALA A 26 -19.89 -6.81 -12.10
CA ALA A 26 -18.56 -6.24 -11.88
C ALA A 26 -18.37 -5.75 -10.44
N GLU A 27 -19.41 -5.23 -9.78
CA GLU A 27 -19.35 -4.83 -8.37
C GLU A 27 -19.20 -6.05 -7.43
N ASP A 28 -19.95 -7.12 -7.68
CA ASP A 28 -19.89 -8.39 -6.95
C ASP A 28 -18.54 -9.08 -7.10
N GLU A 29 -17.93 -8.98 -8.28
CA GLU A 29 -16.56 -9.46 -8.55
C GLU A 29 -15.47 -8.47 -8.11
N PHE A 30 -15.83 -7.40 -7.40
CA PHE A 30 -14.91 -6.35 -6.93
C PHE A 30 -14.12 -5.65 -8.05
N ARG A 31 -14.58 -5.71 -9.30
CA ARG A 31 -14.05 -4.94 -10.45
C ARG A 31 -14.60 -3.51 -10.44
N LEU A 32 -14.25 -2.76 -9.40
CA LEU A 32 -14.87 -1.45 -9.07
C LEU A 32 -14.79 -0.41 -10.19
N LEU A 33 -13.70 -0.37 -10.97
CA LEU A 33 -13.59 0.55 -12.11
C LEU A 33 -14.47 0.16 -13.28
N ASP A 34 -14.67 -1.13 -13.52
CA ASP A 34 -15.55 -1.62 -14.58
C ASP A 34 -17.01 -1.39 -14.18
N ALA A 35 -17.36 -1.71 -12.93
CA ALA A 35 -18.67 -1.35 -12.36
C ALA A 35 -18.96 0.15 -12.51
N ALA A 36 -18.00 1.03 -12.17
CA ALA A 36 -18.15 2.47 -12.33
C ALA A 36 -18.35 2.90 -13.80
N ARG A 37 -17.68 2.26 -14.76
CA ARG A 37 -17.86 2.51 -16.20
C ARG A 37 -19.27 2.12 -16.64
N PHE A 38 -19.75 0.94 -16.23
CA PHE A 38 -21.10 0.48 -16.56
C PHE A 38 -22.18 1.36 -15.92
N TYR A 39 -22.06 1.73 -14.65
CA TYR A 39 -22.99 2.67 -14.01
C TYR A 39 -23.01 4.04 -14.70
N LYS A 40 -21.87 4.55 -15.17
CA LYS A 40 -21.81 5.78 -15.96
C LYS A 40 -22.53 5.64 -17.31
N LEU A 41 -22.37 4.50 -17.98
CA LEU A 41 -23.08 4.20 -19.23
C LEU A 41 -24.60 4.12 -19.00
N ALA A 42 -25.05 3.42 -17.96
CA ALA A 42 -26.46 3.35 -17.58
C ALA A 42 -27.04 4.72 -17.19
N SER A 43 -26.24 5.59 -16.58
CA SER A 43 -26.61 7.00 -16.34
C SER A 43 -26.89 7.73 -17.65
N ASN A 44 -26.03 7.58 -18.66
CA ASN A 44 -26.22 8.24 -19.96
C ASN A 44 -27.48 7.73 -20.66
N LEU A 45 -27.70 6.40 -20.68
CA LEU A 45 -28.93 5.82 -21.22
C LEU A 45 -30.18 6.34 -20.49
N SER A 46 -30.10 6.52 -19.16
CA SER A 46 -31.21 7.10 -18.39
C SER A 46 -31.50 8.55 -18.79
N LYS A 47 -30.47 9.35 -19.09
CA LYS A 47 -30.66 10.71 -19.65
C LYS A 47 -31.34 10.68 -21.00
N ASP A 48 -30.94 9.77 -21.88
CA ASP A 48 -31.51 9.64 -23.23
C ASP A 48 -32.99 9.20 -23.21
N ILE A 49 -33.38 8.43 -22.19
CA ILE A 49 -34.77 8.00 -21.92
C ILE A 49 -35.61 9.12 -21.26
N GLY A 50 -34.95 10.14 -20.69
CA GLY A 50 -35.58 11.24 -19.94
C GLY A 50 -35.71 10.98 -18.43
N ASP A 51 -35.10 9.91 -17.92
CA ASP A 51 -35.07 9.51 -16.52
C ASP A 51 -33.89 10.17 -15.79
N LEU A 52 -34.05 11.46 -15.50
CA LEU A 52 -32.97 12.30 -14.96
C LEU A 52 -32.64 12.00 -13.50
N GLU A 53 -33.61 11.49 -12.74
CA GLU A 53 -33.40 11.12 -11.33
C GLU A 53 -32.51 9.88 -11.24
N LEU A 54 -32.85 8.80 -11.95
CA LEU A 54 -32.02 7.62 -12.00
C LEU A 54 -30.64 7.93 -12.59
N ALA A 55 -30.56 8.79 -13.62
CA ALA A 55 -29.28 9.21 -14.16
C ALA A 55 -28.35 9.83 -13.10
N ARG A 56 -28.89 10.64 -12.17
CA ARG A 56 -28.14 11.24 -11.07
C ARG A 56 -27.69 10.20 -10.05
N GLU A 57 -28.54 9.24 -9.70
CA GLU A 57 -28.17 8.16 -8.78
C GLU A 57 -27.04 7.31 -9.34
N LEU A 58 -27.13 6.93 -10.62
CA LEU A 58 -26.16 6.07 -11.29
C LEU A 58 -24.80 6.76 -11.46
N ILE A 59 -24.76 8.05 -11.78
CA ILE A 59 -23.49 8.78 -11.86
C ILE A 59 -22.85 8.96 -10.47
N ASN A 60 -23.66 9.16 -9.42
CA ASN A 60 -23.16 9.22 -8.04
C ASN A 60 -22.55 7.88 -7.64
N LYS A 61 -23.24 6.77 -7.90
CA LYS A 61 -22.74 5.41 -7.67
C LYS A 61 -21.41 5.15 -8.41
N ALA A 62 -21.31 5.57 -9.68
CA ALA A 62 -20.07 5.46 -10.44
C ALA A 62 -18.91 6.24 -9.80
N ASN A 63 -19.18 7.45 -9.30
CA ASN A 63 -18.17 8.27 -8.62
C ASN A 63 -17.75 7.67 -7.27
N GLU A 64 -18.69 7.13 -6.49
CA GLU A 64 -18.40 6.42 -5.24
C GLU A 64 -17.48 5.23 -5.46
N LEU A 65 -17.75 4.41 -6.46
CA LEU A 65 -16.93 3.24 -6.79
C LEU A 65 -15.51 3.64 -7.21
N LYS A 66 -15.36 4.70 -8.02
CA LYS A 66 -14.04 5.26 -8.36
C LYS A 66 -13.28 5.74 -7.13
N ASN A 67 -13.96 6.41 -6.21
CA ASN A 67 -13.37 6.89 -4.97
C ASN A 67 -12.95 5.71 -4.07
N ARG A 68 -13.78 4.66 -3.98
CA ARG A 68 -13.48 3.44 -3.25
C ARG A 68 -12.25 2.74 -3.81
N GLU A 69 -12.17 2.57 -5.13
CA GLU A 69 -10.99 1.99 -5.78
C GLU A 69 -9.72 2.80 -5.48
N SER A 70 -9.78 4.13 -5.60
CA SER A 70 -8.64 5.01 -5.31
C SER A 70 -8.14 4.85 -3.87
N ARG A 71 -9.07 4.79 -2.90
CA ARG A 71 -8.75 4.54 -1.49
C ARG A 71 -8.10 3.17 -1.28
N ILE A 72 -8.61 2.12 -1.92
CA ILE A 72 -8.03 0.76 -1.84
C ILE A 72 -6.61 0.77 -2.40
N ARG A 73 -6.39 1.33 -3.59
CA ARG A 73 -5.06 1.42 -4.20
C ARG A 73 -4.06 2.16 -3.31
N ASN A 74 -4.48 3.29 -2.73
CA ASN A 74 -3.64 4.06 -1.82
C ASN A 74 -3.30 3.25 -0.56
N LYS A 75 -4.27 2.56 0.03
CA LYS A 75 -4.04 1.69 1.19
C LYS A 75 -3.04 0.57 0.86
N VAL A 76 -3.22 -0.11 -0.26
CA VAL A 76 -2.30 -1.16 -0.73
C VAL A 76 -0.89 -0.61 -0.95
N LYS A 77 -0.75 0.59 -1.52
CA LYS A 77 0.55 1.24 -1.71
C LYS A 77 1.25 1.49 -0.38
N ILE A 78 0.53 2.06 0.60
CA ILE A 78 1.05 2.36 1.93
C ILE A 78 1.48 1.06 2.64
N GLU A 79 0.64 0.03 2.62
CA GLU A 79 0.96 -1.25 3.26
C GLU A 79 2.15 -1.95 2.61
N LYS A 80 2.30 -1.88 1.27
CA LYS A 80 3.50 -2.37 0.59
C LYS A 80 4.77 -1.65 1.04
N GLN A 81 4.70 -0.32 1.23
CA GLN A 81 5.83 0.46 1.75
C GLN A 81 6.17 0.07 3.19
N ARG A 82 5.15 -0.08 4.06
CA ARG A 82 5.31 -0.55 5.44
C ARG A 82 5.96 -1.93 5.50
N LEU A 83 5.49 -2.88 4.68
CA LEU A 83 6.05 -4.22 4.62
C LEU A 83 7.52 -4.20 4.14
N LYS A 84 7.85 -3.36 3.16
CA LYS A 84 9.24 -3.20 2.69
C LYS A 84 10.14 -2.63 3.80
N ALA A 85 9.66 -1.63 4.54
CA ALA A 85 10.39 -1.06 5.68
C ALA A 85 10.58 -2.11 6.78
N ALA A 86 9.54 -2.85 7.16
CA ALA A 86 9.61 -3.92 8.16
C ALA A 86 10.59 -5.03 7.75
N LYS A 87 10.59 -5.44 6.47
CA LYS A 87 11.58 -6.39 5.94
C LYS A 87 13.01 -5.84 6.00
N ASN A 88 13.19 -4.54 5.77
CA ASN A 88 14.50 -3.91 5.87
C ASN A 88 15.00 -3.89 7.32
N ILE A 89 14.13 -3.49 8.26
CA ILE A 89 14.39 -3.53 9.70
C ILE A 89 14.79 -4.94 10.14
N GLY A 90 14.03 -5.97 9.76
CA GLY A 90 14.38 -7.36 10.10
C GLY A 90 15.74 -7.80 9.55
N LYS A 91 16.13 -7.34 8.35
CA LYS A 91 17.48 -7.60 7.81
C LYS A 91 18.57 -6.88 8.60
N LEU A 92 18.34 -5.62 8.96
CA LEU A 92 19.29 -4.84 9.74
C LEU A 92 19.48 -5.44 11.15
N GLU A 93 18.41 -5.94 11.77
CA GLU A 93 18.50 -6.65 13.05
C GLU A 93 19.39 -7.91 12.97
N ILE A 94 19.25 -8.70 11.89
CA ILE A 94 20.14 -9.84 11.64
C ILE A 94 21.60 -9.39 11.51
N GLN A 95 21.85 -8.26 10.85
CA GLN A 95 23.21 -7.72 10.69
C GLN A 95 23.77 -7.19 12.01
N ILE A 96 22.94 -6.57 12.86
CA ILE A 96 23.32 -6.18 14.23
C ILE A 96 23.75 -7.42 15.01
N ASN A 97 22.92 -8.47 15.05
CA ASN A 97 23.22 -9.68 15.81
C ASN A 97 24.53 -10.33 15.36
N LYS A 98 24.74 -10.47 14.05
CA LYS A 98 26.02 -10.98 13.52
C LYS A 98 27.22 -10.12 13.89
N ALA A 99 27.09 -8.80 13.83
CA ALA A 99 28.16 -7.90 14.25
C ALA A 99 28.47 -8.07 15.74
N LEU A 100 27.45 -8.21 16.59
CA LEU A 100 27.62 -8.43 18.03
C LEU A 100 28.25 -9.80 18.35
N GLU A 101 27.81 -10.87 17.69
CA GLU A 101 28.42 -12.20 17.82
C GLU A 101 29.92 -12.16 17.51
N ILE A 102 30.31 -11.51 16.40
CA ILE A 102 31.73 -11.38 16.04
C ILE A 102 32.46 -10.49 17.05
N ALA A 103 31.84 -9.42 17.55
CA ALA A 103 32.42 -8.57 18.57
C ALA A 103 32.67 -9.33 19.89
N GLU A 104 31.76 -10.21 20.29
CA GLU A 104 31.88 -11.05 21.48
C GLU A 104 33.01 -12.07 21.34
N VAL A 105 33.14 -12.71 20.18
CA VAL A 105 34.30 -13.57 19.88
C VAL A 105 35.59 -12.77 19.97
N ALA A 106 35.66 -11.60 19.33
CA ALA A 106 36.84 -10.74 19.40
C ALA A 106 37.17 -10.29 20.84
N ILE A 107 36.17 -10.02 21.68
CA ILE A 107 36.35 -9.75 23.11
C ILE A 107 36.97 -10.96 23.83
N SER A 108 36.46 -12.16 23.59
CA SER A 108 36.97 -13.39 24.22
C SER A 108 38.42 -13.69 23.87
N GLU A 109 38.85 -13.24 22.69
CA GLU A 109 40.22 -13.37 22.20
C GLU A 109 41.09 -12.14 22.54
N ASN A 110 40.61 -11.21 23.36
CA ASN A 110 41.27 -9.94 23.72
C ASN A 110 41.60 -9.03 22.52
N ARG A 111 40.92 -9.20 21.39
CA ARG A 111 41.04 -8.36 20.19
C ARG A 111 40.15 -7.13 20.30
N TRP A 112 40.45 -6.27 21.27
CA TRP A 112 39.61 -5.14 21.67
C TRP A 112 39.33 -4.12 20.54
N VAL A 113 40.34 -3.83 19.71
CA VAL A 113 40.18 -2.92 18.56
C VAL A 113 39.26 -3.52 17.50
N ASP A 114 39.31 -4.83 17.28
CA ASP A 114 38.41 -5.51 16.34
C ASP A 114 36.97 -5.52 16.87
N ALA A 115 36.78 -5.84 18.15
CA ALA A 115 35.47 -5.76 18.80
C ALA A 115 34.85 -4.36 18.68
N SER A 116 35.66 -3.30 18.87
CA SER A 116 35.22 -1.91 18.69
C SER A 116 34.68 -1.63 17.27
N LYS A 117 35.34 -2.14 16.22
CA LYS A 117 34.87 -1.98 14.82
C LYS A 117 33.49 -2.60 14.63
N PHE A 118 33.25 -3.78 15.19
CA PHE A 118 31.97 -4.47 15.07
C PHE A 118 30.85 -3.79 15.87
N TYR A 119 31.14 -3.22 17.05
CA TYR A 119 30.16 -2.38 17.75
C TYR A 119 29.84 -1.08 16.98
N ASN A 120 30.80 -0.47 16.29
CA ASN A 120 30.52 0.67 15.40
C ASN A 120 29.64 0.25 14.20
N LEU A 121 29.83 -0.96 13.68
CA LEU A 121 29.00 -1.51 12.62
C LEU A 121 27.55 -1.73 13.10
N ALA A 122 27.38 -2.32 14.29
CA ALA A 122 26.06 -2.44 14.94
C ALA A 122 25.40 -1.07 15.17
N ALA A 123 26.18 -0.06 15.58
CA ALA A 123 25.68 1.30 15.74
C ALA A 123 25.17 1.94 14.44
N LYS A 124 25.84 1.67 13.32
CA LYS A 124 25.42 2.15 12.00
C LYS A 124 24.10 1.52 11.59
N TYR A 125 23.95 0.20 11.75
CA TYR A 125 22.69 -0.48 11.44
C TYR A 125 21.53 -0.02 12.33
N ALA A 126 21.77 0.17 13.63
CA ALA A 126 20.76 0.75 14.53
C ALA A 126 20.36 2.18 14.11
N GLN A 127 21.29 2.98 13.58
CA GLN A 127 20.99 4.30 13.05
C GLN A 127 20.17 4.24 11.76
N GLU A 128 20.43 3.27 10.87
CA GLU A 128 19.61 3.01 9.67
C GLU A 128 18.18 2.51 9.98
N MET A 129 17.96 2.05 11.21
CA MET A 129 16.65 1.67 11.77
C MET A 129 15.97 2.81 12.56
N ASP A 130 16.58 4.00 12.61
CA ASP A 130 16.17 5.12 13.46
C ASP A 130 16.18 4.81 14.99
N GLU A 131 16.90 3.77 15.42
CA GLU A 131 17.08 3.37 16.83
C GLU A 131 18.22 4.17 17.51
N ASN A 132 18.02 5.48 17.64
CA ASN A 132 19.06 6.42 18.07
C ASN A 132 19.71 6.08 19.42
N GLU A 133 18.92 5.66 20.43
CA GLU A 133 19.46 5.31 21.75
C GLU A 133 20.29 4.03 21.71
N ARG A 134 19.85 3.03 20.93
CA ARG A 134 20.62 1.80 20.71
C ARG A 134 21.92 2.06 19.95
N SER A 135 21.87 2.92 18.93
CA SER A 135 23.06 3.38 18.21
C SER A 135 24.06 4.07 19.13
N LYS A 136 23.61 4.97 20.01
CA LYS A 136 24.48 5.64 21.01
C LYS A 136 25.10 4.63 21.99
N ALA A 137 24.33 3.64 22.46
CA ALA A 137 24.83 2.60 23.35
C ALA A 137 25.96 1.78 22.68
N PHE A 138 25.76 1.37 21.42
CA PHE A 138 26.79 0.68 20.65
C PHE A 138 28.02 1.55 20.40
N LYS A 139 27.87 2.85 20.08
CA LYS A 139 29.00 3.79 19.94
C LYS A 139 29.79 3.93 21.23
N LYS A 140 29.11 4.07 22.37
CA LYS A 140 29.77 4.12 23.69
C LYS A 140 30.59 2.86 23.94
N LYS A 141 30.00 1.68 23.73
CA LYS A 141 30.69 0.41 23.89
C LYS A 141 31.90 0.27 22.96
N ALA A 142 31.78 0.71 21.71
CA ALA A 142 32.90 0.76 20.77
C ALA A 142 34.05 1.65 21.27
N ILE A 143 33.74 2.83 21.84
CA ILE A 143 34.76 3.73 22.42
C ILE A 143 35.47 3.05 23.59
N ASP A 144 34.71 2.46 24.51
CA ASP A 144 35.27 1.78 25.69
C ASP A 144 36.21 0.63 25.28
N LEU A 145 35.84 -0.15 24.26
CA LEU A 145 36.67 -1.24 23.74
C LEU A 145 37.93 -0.72 23.02
N ALA A 146 37.81 0.36 22.24
CA ALA A 146 38.97 0.96 21.58
C ALA A 146 39.99 1.50 22.59
N GLN A 147 39.53 2.06 23.72
CA GLN A 147 40.40 2.53 24.79
C GLN A 147 41.12 1.39 25.51
N ARG A 148 40.47 0.23 25.68
CA ARG A 148 41.07 -0.97 26.29
C ARG A 148 42.13 -1.66 25.43
N GLY A 149 42.08 -1.45 24.11
CA GLY A 149 43.05 -2.01 23.16
C GLY A 149 44.27 -1.13 22.91
N LYS A 150 44.39 0.01 23.60
CA LYS A 150 45.58 0.88 23.59
C LYS A 150 46.54 0.44 24.68
#